data_AF-A0A4R6C3U2-F1
#
_entry.id   AF-A0A4R6C3U2-F1
#
_cell.length_a   1.000
_cell.length_b   1.000
_cell.length_c   1.000
_cell.angle_alpha   90.00
_cell.angle_beta   90.00
_cell.angle_gamma   90.00
#
_symmetry.space_group_name_H-M   'P 1'
#
loop_
_entity.id
_entity.type
_entity.pdbx_description
1 polymer ?
#
loop_
_entity_poly.entity_id
_entity_poly.type
_entity_poly.pdbx_seq_one_letter_code
_entity_poly.pdbx_strand_id
1 'polypeptide(L)'
;MTFKILNVTLLASSLILAACGNEPVEKQKEKTSTETTTEAPTIEKLTTEKATTEEETTEAPSTEAPTTEEPTTEAPKEVIAGENNVYGSIGSAFKEKGAFYVNEKGNVNLMGDKDNIYQAEKNFDSDLGLTVEMDEPFLTDHAFDFMEDDATMVQKISDNEFVYESKKLNKKYDVMFSRPDGKTVTRVIVSQHQE
;
A
#
# COMPACT_ATOMS: atom_id res chain seq x y z
N MET A 1 15.22 -32.08 -39.22
CA MET A 1 14.52 -33.20 -38.54
C MET A 1 13.06 -32.82 -38.43
N THR A 2 12.20 -33.59 -39.09
CA THR A 2 10.79 -33.24 -39.36
C THR A 2 9.93 -34.16 -38.50
N PHE A 3 9.18 -33.62 -37.55
CA PHE A 3 8.19 -34.40 -36.79
C PHE A 3 6.78 -34.06 -37.25
N LYS A 4 6.13 -35.04 -37.88
CA LYS A 4 4.69 -35.08 -38.19
C LYS A 4 4.06 -36.21 -37.38
N ILE A 5 3.11 -35.89 -36.50
CA ILE A 5 2.08 -36.80 -35.92
C ILE A 5 0.91 -35.85 -35.57
N LEU A 6 -0.16 -35.67 -36.34
CA LEU A 6 -1.28 -36.52 -36.80
C LEU A 6 -2.18 -37.10 -35.68
N ASN A 7 -3.26 -36.35 -35.41
CA ASN A 7 -4.64 -36.69 -35.00
C ASN A 7 -4.94 -37.93 -34.15
N VAL A 8 -5.71 -37.74 -33.06
CA VAL A 8 -6.96 -38.49 -32.80
C VAL A 8 -7.97 -37.61 -32.05
N THR A 9 -9.07 -37.28 -32.72
CA THR A 9 -10.34 -36.86 -32.12
C THR A 9 -11.13 -38.13 -31.78
N LEU A 10 -11.65 -38.28 -30.56
CA LEU A 10 -12.61 -39.33 -30.21
C LEU A 10 -13.84 -38.74 -29.51
N LEU A 11 -14.98 -39.29 -29.90
CA LEU A 11 -16.35 -38.82 -29.81
C LEU A 11 -17.08 -39.30 -28.53
N ALA A 12 -18.01 -38.47 -28.06
CA ALA A 12 -19.31 -38.74 -27.43
C ALA A 12 -19.44 -39.70 -26.21
N SER A 13 -20.19 -39.26 -25.19
CA SER A 13 -21.44 -39.91 -24.73
C SER A 13 -22.13 -39.11 -23.62
N SER A 14 -23.47 -39.18 -23.63
CA SER A 14 -24.43 -38.36 -22.90
C SER A 14 -25.35 -39.19 -21.98
N LEU A 15 -26.03 -38.52 -21.03
CA LEU A 15 -27.13 -38.95 -20.12
C LEU A 15 -26.70 -39.82 -18.92
N ILE A 16 -27.20 -39.57 -17.69
CA ILE A 16 -28.54 -39.97 -17.20
C ILE A 16 -29.06 -39.04 -16.06
N LEU A 17 -30.40 -38.87 -16.07
CA LEU A 17 -31.31 -38.29 -15.06
C LEU A 17 -31.03 -38.68 -13.59
N ALA A 18 -31.17 -37.71 -12.68
CA ALA A 18 -31.53 -37.97 -11.29
C ALA A 18 -32.91 -37.34 -11.00
N ALA A 19 -33.85 -38.23 -10.68
CA ALA A 19 -35.25 -37.97 -10.43
C ALA A 19 -35.50 -37.41 -9.02
N CYS A 20 -36.63 -36.72 -8.92
CA CYS A 20 -37.27 -36.17 -7.74
C CYS A 20 -37.51 -37.19 -6.62
N GLY A 21 -37.53 -36.72 -5.38
CA GLY A 21 -38.12 -37.46 -4.26
C GLY A 21 -37.82 -36.83 -2.90
N ASN A 22 -38.69 -35.91 -2.46
CA ASN A 22 -39.32 -35.95 -1.14
C ASN A 22 -40.30 -34.76 -0.97
N GLU A 23 -41.59 -35.08 -1.03
CA GLU A 23 -42.72 -34.30 -0.47
C GLU A 23 -42.87 -34.63 1.05
N PRO A 24 -43.88 -34.11 1.78
CA PRO A 24 -44.28 -32.71 1.96
C PRO A 24 -44.45 -32.36 3.46
N VAL A 25 -44.42 -31.08 3.84
CA VAL A 25 -45.13 -30.60 5.05
C VAL A 25 -45.84 -29.28 4.77
N GLU A 26 -47.16 -29.38 4.77
CA GLU A 26 -48.21 -28.40 4.99
C GLU A 26 -47.82 -27.08 5.71
N LYS A 27 -48.30 -25.93 5.20
CA LYS A 27 -49.48 -25.17 5.71
C LYS A 27 -49.52 -23.72 5.19
N GLN A 28 -50.70 -23.34 4.70
CA GLN A 28 -51.44 -22.06 4.88
C GLN A 28 -50.64 -20.74 4.79
N LYS A 29 -51.03 -19.69 4.07
CA LYS A 29 -52.36 -19.07 4.02
C LYS A 29 -52.32 -17.92 2.99
N GLU A 30 -53.43 -17.75 2.27
CA GLU A 30 -53.73 -16.69 1.30
C GLU A 30 -54.14 -15.36 1.99
N LYS A 31 -53.78 -14.20 1.42
CA LYS A 31 -54.54 -12.92 1.36
C LYS A 31 -53.69 -11.85 0.64
N THR A 32 -54.07 -11.37 -0.55
CA THR A 32 -55.07 -10.31 -0.86
C THR A 32 -54.62 -8.88 -0.54
N SER A 33 -54.42 -8.12 -1.63
CA SER A 33 -54.85 -6.73 -1.93
C SER A 33 -54.69 -5.60 -0.89
N THR A 34 -54.06 -4.50 -1.31
CA THR A 34 -54.55 -3.09 -1.27
C THR A 34 -53.43 -2.16 -1.74
N GLU A 35 -53.60 -1.46 -2.87
CA GLU A 35 -53.97 -0.04 -3.00
C GLU A 35 -52.80 0.96 -2.91
N THR A 36 -52.72 1.75 -3.97
CA THR A 36 -51.97 2.98 -4.22
C THR A 36 -52.22 4.06 -3.16
N THR A 37 -51.18 4.78 -2.75
CA THR A 37 -51.32 6.15 -2.21
C THR A 37 -50.11 7.00 -2.59
N THR A 38 -50.45 8.12 -3.23
CA THR A 38 -49.63 9.27 -3.61
C THR A 38 -49.24 10.09 -2.40
N GLU A 39 -47.97 10.48 -2.26
CA GLU A 39 -47.56 11.61 -1.42
C GLU A 39 -46.75 12.63 -2.22
N ALA A 40 -47.08 13.90 -1.98
CA ALA A 40 -46.68 15.09 -2.74
C ALA A 40 -45.28 15.61 -2.34
N PRO A 41 -44.62 16.43 -3.20
CA PRO A 41 -43.32 17.00 -2.89
C PRO A 41 -43.44 18.16 -1.88
N THR A 42 -42.70 18.06 -0.78
CA THR A 42 -42.54 19.16 0.18
C THR A 42 -41.35 20.02 -0.24
N ILE A 43 -41.61 21.27 -0.60
CA ILE A 43 -40.62 22.32 -0.88
C ILE A 43 -40.20 22.91 0.47
N GLU A 44 -38.97 22.65 0.89
CA GLU A 44 -38.36 23.40 1.99
C GLU A 44 -37.73 24.70 1.48
N LYS A 45 -38.05 25.75 2.21
CA LYS A 45 -37.87 27.16 1.89
C LYS A 45 -36.44 27.61 2.21
N LEU A 46 -35.73 28.10 1.19
CA LEU A 46 -34.49 28.87 1.33
C LEU A 46 -34.66 30.02 2.33
N THR A 47 -33.83 30.03 3.37
CA THR A 47 -33.67 31.15 4.29
C THR A 47 -32.31 31.78 4.05
N THR A 48 -32.35 32.98 3.47
CA THR A 48 -31.21 33.87 3.29
C THR A 48 -31.12 34.78 4.51
N GLU A 49 -30.08 34.63 5.34
CA GLU A 49 -29.75 35.63 6.36
C GLU A 49 -28.40 36.29 6.06
N LYS A 50 -28.55 37.48 5.48
CA LYS A 50 -27.80 38.74 5.68
C LYS A 50 -26.32 38.66 6.11
N ALA A 51 -25.47 39.09 5.18
CA ALA A 51 -24.09 39.48 5.46
C ALA A 51 -24.03 40.67 6.43
N THR A 52 -23.24 40.52 7.50
CA THR A 52 -22.78 41.62 8.35
C THR A 52 -21.35 41.96 7.92
N THR A 53 -21.18 43.16 7.39
CA THR A 53 -19.88 43.76 7.09
C THR A 53 -19.38 44.41 8.38
N GLU A 54 -18.30 43.89 8.95
CA GLU A 54 -17.54 44.59 9.99
C GLU A 54 -16.50 45.50 9.32
N GLU A 55 -16.40 46.73 9.81
CA GLU A 55 -15.52 47.78 9.31
C GLU A 55 -14.05 47.43 9.57
N GLU A 56 -13.23 47.49 8.52
CA GLU A 56 -11.78 47.32 8.60
C GLU A 56 -11.16 48.45 9.42
N THR A 57 -10.44 48.09 10.48
CA THR A 57 -9.58 49.01 11.23
C THR A 57 -8.23 49.06 10.54
N THR A 58 -7.94 50.15 9.84
CA THR A 58 -6.64 50.35 9.17
C THR A 58 -5.55 50.67 10.20
N GLU A 59 -4.68 49.71 10.49
CA GLU A 59 -3.41 49.98 11.20
C GLU A 59 -2.37 50.57 10.22
N ALA A 60 -1.67 51.62 10.66
CA ALA A 60 -0.63 52.28 9.88
C ALA A 60 0.60 51.35 9.69
N PRO A 61 1.27 51.38 8.54
CA PRO A 61 2.42 50.51 8.30
C PRO A 61 3.63 50.94 9.14
N SER A 62 4.01 50.11 10.11
CA SER A 62 5.34 50.17 10.73
C SER A 62 6.37 49.65 9.72
N THR A 63 7.27 50.53 9.28
CA THR A 63 8.33 50.18 8.34
C THR A 63 9.56 49.75 9.14
N GLU A 64 9.78 48.44 9.27
CA GLU A 64 11.05 47.90 9.75
C GLU A 64 12.11 47.98 8.65
N ALA A 65 13.30 48.46 8.98
CA ALA A 65 14.43 48.55 8.06
C ALA A 65 14.91 47.13 7.67
N PRO A 66 15.33 46.91 6.42
CA PRO A 66 15.82 45.59 6.00
C PRO A 66 17.18 45.31 6.65
N THR A 67 17.19 44.45 7.66
CA THR A 67 18.41 43.78 8.13
C THR A 67 18.83 42.80 7.05
N THR A 68 19.88 43.14 6.30
CA THR A 68 20.46 42.24 5.30
C THR A 68 21.39 41.29 6.03
N GLU A 69 20.92 40.06 6.30
CA GLU A 69 21.80 38.98 6.72
C GLU A 69 22.54 38.44 5.50
N GLU A 70 23.86 38.38 5.59
CA GLU A 70 24.70 37.78 4.55
C GLU A 70 24.35 36.28 4.43
N PRO A 71 24.25 35.73 3.20
CA PRO A 71 23.98 34.32 3.01
C PRO A 71 25.15 33.50 3.55
N THR A 72 24.95 32.86 4.70
CA THR A 72 25.87 31.87 5.22
C THR A 72 25.63 30.58 4.43
N THR A 73 26.40 30.36 3.37
CA THR A 73 26.36 29.11 2.60
C THR A 73 27.03 28.00 3.42
N GLU A 74 26.25 27.31 4.25
CA GLU A 74 26.71 26.03 4.80
C GLU A 74 26.84 25.01 3.68
N ALA A 75 27.97 24.29 3.65
CA ALA A 75 28.14 23.17 2.74
C ALA A 75 27.03 22.13 3.01
N PRO A 76 26.45 21.48 1.97
CA PRO A 76 25.42 20.48 2.18
C PRO A 76 25.94 19.38 3.10
N LYS A 77 25.36 19.28 4.29
CA LYS A 77 25.60 18.13 5.17
C LYS A 77 24.94 16.95 4.49
N GLU A 78 25.74 15.97 4.07
CA GLU A 78 25.22 14.74 3.49
C GLU A 78 24.32 14.08 4.54
N VAL A 79 23.00 14.09 4.30
CA VAL A 79 22.04 13.45 5.19
C VAL A 79 22.08 11.97 4.86
N ILE A 80 22.64 11.19 5.78
CA ILE A 80 22.67 9.73 5.70
C ILE A 80 21.41 9.15 6.34
N ALA A 81 20.89 8.06 5.78
CA ALA A 81 19.75 7.37 6.37
C ALA A 81 20.11 6.66 7.69
N GLY A 82 19.10 6.32 8.47
CA GLY A 82 19.23 5.62 9.74
C GLY A 82 19.87 4.23 9.65
N GLU A 83 20.25 3.68 10.79
CA GLU A 83 20.75 2.30 10.88
C GLU A 83 19.66 1.31 10.42
N ASN A 84 20.04 0.32 9.61
CA ASN A 84 19.18 -0.71 9.03
C ASN A 84 18.13 -0.23 8.00
N ASN A 85 18.06 1.08 7.75
CA ASN A 85 17.26 1.64 6.67
C ASN A 85 17.95 1.43 5.32
N VAL A 86 17.18 1.33 4.24
CA VAL A 86 17.73 1.44 2.88
C VAL A 86 18.39 2.81 2.71
N TYR A 87 19.55 2.87 2.03
CA TYR A 87 20.50 4.00 2.01
C TYR A 87 21.27 4.24 3.33
N GLY A 88 21.01 3.42 4.35
CA GLY A 88 21.64 3.51 5.66
C GLY A 88 22.75 2.50 5.85
N SER A 89 23.22 2.41 7.10
CA SER A 89 24.30 1.51 7.52
C SER A 89 23.77 0.19 8.11
N ILE A 90 24.58 -0.86 8.03
CA ILE A 90 24.26 -2.17 8.61
C ILE A 90 24.47 -2.15 10.12
N GLY A 91 23.42 -2.45 10.87
CA GLY A 91 23.45 -2.55 12.31
C GLY A 91 24.21 -3.75 12.88
N SER A 92 24.68 -3.61 14.11
CA SER A 92 25.49 -4.62 14.80
C SER A 92 24.77 -5.96 15.05
N ALA A 93 23.44 -5.94 15.03
CA ALA A 93 22.59 -7.12 15.19
C ALA A 93 22.69 -8.09 13.99
N PHE A 94 23.10 -7.59 12.82
CA PHE A 94 23.20 -8.38 11.61
C PHE A 94 24.54 -9.11 11.50
N LYS A 95 24.57 -10.20 10.74
CA LYS A 95 25.76 -11.02 10.48
C LYS A 95 25.89 -11.27 8.99
N GLU A 96 27.07 -11.05 8.45
CA GLU A 96 27.38 -11.31 7.04
C GLU A 96 27.26 -12.81 6.74
N LYS A 97 26.53 -13.14 5.67
CA LYS A 97 26.25 -14.50 5.20
C LYS A 97 26.12 -14.48 3.68
N GLY A 98 27.26 -14.67 3.00
CA GLY A 98 27.31 -14.60 1.54
C GLY A 98 27.07 -13.16 1.08
N ALA A 99 26.10 -12.97 0.17
CA ALA A 99 25.75 -11.64 -0.35
C ALA A 99 24.84 -10.81 0.59
N PHE A 100 24.44 -11.37 1.73
CA PHE A 100 23.48 -10.75 2.64
C PHE A 100 24.06 -10.54 4.03
N TYR A 101 23.50 -9.58 4.74
CA TYR A 101 23.56 -9.45 6.19
C TYR A 101 22.24 -9.93 6.78
N VAL A 102 22.29 -10.87 7.71
CA VAL A 102 21.10 -11.57 8.20
C VAL A 102 20.88 -11.32 9.69
N ASN A 103 19.63 -11.03 10.06
CA ASN A 103 19.14 -11.05 11.43
C ASN A 103 18.07 -12.14 11.54
N GLU A 104 18.49 -13.33 11.98
CA GLU A 104 17.63 -14.51 12.10
C GLU A 104 16.49 -14.30 13.10
N LYS A 105 16.71 -13.53 14.18
CA LYS A 105 15.67 -13.24 15.18
C LYS A 105 14.57 -12.35 14.60
N GLY A 106 14.94 -11.41 13.73
CA GLY A 106 14.02 -10.49 13.07
C GLY A 106 13.43 -11.02 11.77
N ASN A 107 13.91 -12.17 11.26
CA ASN A 107 13.64 -12.66 9.90
C ASN A 107 13.95 -11.61 8.81
N VAL A 108 15.04 -10.85 9.00
CA VAL A 108 15.45 -9.77 8.08
C VAL A 108 16.72 -10.14 7.34
N ASN A 109 16.72 -9.93 6.03
CA ASN A 109 17.92 -9.95 5.20
C ASN A 109 18.17 -8.55 4.65
N LEU A 110 19.41 -8.07 4.73
CA LEU A 110 19.86 -6.84 4.10
C LEU A 110 20.89 -7.18 3.02
N MET A 111 20.79 -6.53 1.87
CA MET A 111 21.79 -6.59 0.81
C MET A 111 22.42 -5.20 0.70
N GLY A 112 23.74 -5.13 0.72
CA GLY A 112 24.45 -3.89 0.92
C GLY A 112 25.94 -4.09 1.17
N ASP A 113 26.62 -2.97 1.35
CA ASP A 113 27.86 -2.94 2.12
C ASP A 113 27.56 -2.41 3.54
N LYS A 114 28.59 -2.21 4.37
CA LYS A 114 28.40 -1.82 5.77
C LYS A 114 27.79 -0.43 5.94
N ASP A 115 28.00 0.46 4.98
CA ASP A 115 27.64 1.86 5.07
C ASP A 115 26.48 2.23 4.13
N ASN A 116 26.09 1.31 3.23
CA ASN A 116 25.03 1.51 2.27
C ASN A 116 24.21 0.23 2.04
N ILE A 117 22.97 0.24 2.51
CA ILE A 117 21.98 -0.81 2.26
C ILE A 117 21.26 -0.54 0.93
N TYR A 118 21.37 -1.50 0.00
CA TYR A 118 20.70 -1.47 -1.30
C TYR A 118 19.27 -2.05 -1.24
N GLN A 119 19.05 -3.03 -0.38
CA GLN A 119 17.76 -3.70 -0.24
C GLN A 119 17.61 -4.30 1.17
N ALA A 120 16.39 -4.23 1.70
CA ALA A 120 15.97 -4.89 2.92
C ALA A 120 14.79 -5.82 2.62
N GLU A 121 14.78 -6.99 3.26
CA GLU A 121 13.74 -7.99 3.11
C GLU A 121 13.25 -8.45 4.48
N LYS A 122 11.96 -8.28 4.75
CA LYS A 122 11.27 -8.92 5.86
C LYS A 122 10.61 -10.19 5.36
N ASN A 123 11.01 -11.33 5.92
CA ASN A 123 10.45 -12.64 5.57
C ASN A 123 9.34 -13.03 6.54
N PHE A 124 8.28 -13.60 5.99
CA PHE A 124 7.13 -14.12 6.71
C PHE A 124 6.98 -15.62 6.43
N ASP A 125 6.48 -16.36 7.43
CA ASP A 125 6.09 -17.75 7.23
C ASP A 125 4.87 -17.79 6.31
N SER A 126 4.89 -18.68 5.31
CA SER A 126 3.77 -18.87 4.38
C SER A 126 2.49 -19.30 5.08
N ASP A 127 2.61 -19.97 6.23
CA ASP A 127 1.47 -20.47 7.01
C ASP A 127 0.65 -19.33 7.65
N LEU A 128 1.18 -18.09 7.68
CA LEU A 128 0.44 -16.92 8.13
C LEU A 128 -0.68 -16.52 7.16
N GLY A 129 -0.60 -16.93 5.89
CA GLY A 129 -1.65 -16.64 4.91
C GLY A 129 -1.87 -15.16 4.61
N LEU A 130 -0.84 -14.32 4.80
CA LEU A 130 -0.91 -12.87 4.61
C LEU A 130 -1.31 -12.52 3.17
N THR A 131 -2.27 -11.63 3.01
CA THR A 131 -2.71 -11.13 1.71
C THR A 131 -2.59 -9.61 1.67
N VAL A 132 -2.36 -9.04 0.49
CA VAL A 132 -2.27 -7.58 0.39
C VAL A 132 -3.59 -6.92 0.77
N GLU A 133 -4.73 -7.48 0.37
CA GLU A 133 -6.05 -6.89 0.61
C GLU A 133 -6.40 -6.79 2.10
N MET A 134 -6.14 -7.85 2.88
CA MET A 134 -6.53 -7.88 4.29
C MET A 134 -5.45 -7.31 5.22
N ASP A 135 -4.18 -7.42 4.83
CA ASP A 135 -3.04 -7.17 5.71
C ASP A 135 -2.18 -5.96 5.26
N GLU A 136 -2.69 -5.12 4.35
CA GLU A 136 -1.97 -3.94 3.85
C GLU A 136 -1.34 -3.09 4.98
N PRO A 137 -2.04 -2.76 6.08
CA PRO A 137 -1.45 -1.95 7.15
C PRO A 137 -0.26 -2.65 7.81
N PHE A 138 -0.36 -3.97 8.04
CA PHE A 138 0.71 -4.76 8.64
C PHE A 138 1.93 -4.87 7.71
N LEU A 139 1.70 -5.11 6.42
CA LEU A 139 2.77 -5.20 5.43
C LEU A 139 3.47 -3.85 5.23
N THR A 140 2.70 -2.77 5.26
CA THR A 140 3.21 -1.41 5.10
C THR A 140 3.98 -0.94 6.33
N ASP A 141 3.51 -1.25 7.53
CA ASP A 141 4.24 -0.99 8.79
C ASP A 141 5.63 -1.65 8.77
N HIS A 142 5.69 -2.91 8.33
CA HIS A 142 6.97 -3.60 8.14
C HIS A 142 7.82 -3.10 6.96
N ALA A 143 7.25 -2.38 5.99
CA ALA A 143 8.05 -1.68 4.99
C ALA A 143 8.70 -0.43 5.60
N PHE A 144 7.97 0.30 6.44
CA PHE A 144 8.47 1.50 7.13
C PHE A 144 9.61 1.22 8.11
N ASP A 145 9.73 -0.01 8.63
CA ASP A 145 10.89 -0.47 9.41
C ASP A 145 12.24 -0.27 8.67
N PHE A 146 12.24 -0.10 7.35
CA PHE A 146 13.46 0.02 6.51
C PHE A 146 13.54 1.32 5.72
N MET A 147 12.69 2.30 6.03
CA MET A 147 12.66 3.61 5.39
C MET A 147 12.86 4.71 6.44
N GLU A 148 13.17 5.93 5.99
CA GLU A 148 13.10 7.08 6.91
C GLU A 148 11.67 7.35 7.38
N ASP A 149 11.58 7.96 8.56
CA ASP A 149 10.32 8.33 9.23
C ASP A 149 9.45 9.31 8.42
N ASP A 150 10.06 10.11 7.56
CA ASP A 150 9.37 11.05 6.67
C ASP A 150 8.95 10.44 5.33
N ALA A 151 9.22 9.16 5.09
CA ALA A 151 8.89 8.53 3.82
C ALA A 151 7.38 8.52 3.58
N THR A 152 6.96 8.95 2.38
CA THR A 152 5.54 8.97 1.98
C THR A 152 5.36 8.33 0.60
N MET A 153 4.24 7.64 0.38
CA MET A 153 3.96 7.01 -0.91
C MET A 153 3.73 8.09 -1.98
N VAL A 154 4.52 8.04 -3.05
CA VAL A 154 4.44 8.97 -4.19
C VAL A 154 3.90 8.31 -5.45
N GLN A 155 3.95 6.98 -5.54
CA GLN A 155 3.42 6.24 -6.67
C GLN A 155 2.91 4.86 -6.27
N LYS A 156 1.77 4.45 -6.81
CA LYS A 156 1.29 3.06 -6.80
C LYS A 156 1.50 2.48 -8.19
N ILE A 157 2.41 1.51 -8.33
CA ILE A 157 2.71 0.86 -9.61
C ILE A 157 1.68 -0.26 -9.85
N SER A 158 1.39 -1.04 -8.81
CA SER A 158 0.38 -2.09 -8.81
C SER A 158 -0.19 -2.27 -7.39
N ASP A 159 -1.04 -3.27 -7.18
CA ASP A 159 -1.51 -3.60 -5.83
C ASP A 159 -0.39 -4.12 -4.91
N ASN A 160 0.77 -4.52 -5.43
CA ASN A 160 1.86 -5.07 -4.62
C ASN A 160 3.20 -4.37 -4.85
N GLU A 161 3.20 -3.22 -5.51
CA GLU A 161 4.41 -2.48 -5.86
C GLU A 161 4.15 -0.98 -5.80
N PHE A 162 5.00 -0.27 -5.05
CA PHE A 162 4.81 1.11 -4.67
C PHE A 162 6.16 1.84 -4.64
N VAL A 163 6.13 3.15 -4.84
CA VAL A 163 7.30 4.02 -4.66
C VAL A 163 7.00 4.97 -3.52
N TYR A 164 7.93 5.05 -2.57
CA TYR A 164 7.93 5.99 -1.46
C TYR A 164 9.06 7.00 -1.64
N GLU A 165 8.92 8.19 -1.08
CA GLU A 165 9.94 9.24 -1.10
C GLU A 165 10.15 9.82 0.29
N SER A 166 11.41 9.87 0.72
CA SER A 166 11.87 10.70 1.83
C SER A 166 12.35 12.04 1.28
N LYS A 167 11.64 13.12 1.62
CA LYS A 167 12.00 14.47 1.19
C LYS A 167 13.23 14.98 1.93
N LYS A 168 13.38 14.56 3.19
CA LYS A 168 14.54 14.84 4.03
C LYS A 168 15.84 14.31 3.42
N LEU A 169 15.80 13.11 2.84
CA LEU A 169 16.97 12.51 2.17
C LEU A 169 17.07 12.85 0.69
N ASN A 170 15.98 13.32 0.07
CA ASN A 170 15.84 13.39 -1.38
C ASN A 170 16.15 12.02 -2.03
N LYS A 171 15.52 10.96 -1.48
CA LYS A 171 15.68 9.57 -1.91
C LYS A 171 14.32 8.90 -2.03
N LYS A 172 14.24 7.93 -2.95
CA LYS A 172 13.04 7.13 -3.20
C LYS A 172 13.30 5.66 -2.89
N TYR A 173 12.25 4.96 -2.50
CA TYR A 173 12.27 3.54 -2.17
C TYR A 173 11.27 2.81 -3.05
N ASP A 174 11.68 1.69 -3.62
CA ASP A 174 10.76 0.74 -4.23
C ASP A 174 10.32 -0.25 -3.15
N VAL A 175 9.01 -0.39 -2.96
CA VAL A 175 8.41 -1.32 -2.01
C VAL A 175 7.62 -2.37 -2.76
N MET A 176 7.95 -3.65 -2.56
CA MET A 176 7.29 -4.78 -3.20
C MET A 176 6.81 -5.81 -2.17
N PHE A 177 5.53 -6.16 -2.24
CA PHE A 177 4.96 -7.30 -1.51
C PHE A 177 5.08 -8.56 -2.37
N SER A 178 6.09 -9.40 -2.08
CA SER A 178 6.41 -10.58 -2.87
C SER A 178 5.43 -11.72 -2.60
N ARG A 179 4.75 -12.16 -3.66
CA ARG A 179 3.75 -13.24 -3.65
C ARG A 179 4.13 -14.33 -4.65
N PRO A 180 5.01 -15.28 -4.29
CA PRO A 180 5.50 -16.29 -5.23
C PRO A 180 4.39 -17.17 -5.83
N ASP A 181 3.31 -17.39 -5.10
CA ASP A 181 2.12 -18.14 -5.53
C ASP A 181 1.03 -17.24 -6.16
N GLY A 182 1.28 -15.93 -6.27
CA GLY A 182 0.35 -14.92 -6.74
C GLY A 182 -0.73 -14.50 -5.74
N LYS A 183 -0.75 -15.06 -4.52
CA LYS A 183 -1.79 -14.82 -3.52
C LYS A 183 -1.22 -14.40 -2.17
N THR A 184 -0.33 -15.22 -1.62
CA THR A 184 0.19 -15.11 -0.26
C THR A 184 1.47 -14.29 -0.26
N VAL A 185 1.52 -13.25 0.56
CA VAL A 185 2.72 -12.45 0.77
C VAL A 185 3.67 -13.21 1.69
N THR A 186 4.87 -13.47 1.21
CA THR A 186 5.94 -14.13 1.99
C THR A 186 7.12 -13.20 2.27
N ARG A 187 7.21 -12.07 1.57
CA ARG A 187 8.22 -11.05 1.82
C ARG A 187 7.68 -9.65 1.59
N VAL A 188 8.07 -8.72 2.45
CA VAL A 188 8.11 -7.29 2.14
C VAL A 188 9.54 -6.96 1.75
N ILE A 189 9.72 -6.35 0.58
CA ILE A 189 11.02 -5.97 0.03
C ILE A 189 11.02 -4.45 -0.11
N VAL A 190 12.03 -3.80 0.44
CA VAL A 190 12.29 -2.36 0.27
C VAL A 190 13.66 -2.23 -0.39
N SER A 191 13.75 -1.54 -1.52
CA SER A 191 15.02 -1.35 -2.23
C SER A 191 15.22 0.11 -2.63
N GLN A 192 16.47 0.45 -2.93
CA GLN A 192 16.78 1.73 -3.54
C GLN A 192 16.04 1.87 -4.87
N HIS A 193 15.41 3.01 -5.09
CA HIS A 193 14.79 3.31 -6.38
C HIS A 193 15.85 3.41 -7.48
N GLN A 194 15.61 2.74 -8.61
CA GLN A 194 16.44 2.88 -9.81
C GLN A 194 15.79 3.88 -10.78
N GLU A 195 16.55 4.93 -11.14
CA GLU A 195 16.13 5.96 -12.11
C GLU A 195 16.08 5.44 -13.56
#